data_AF-A0A8T4IWZ6-F1
#
_entry.id   AF-A0A8T4IWZ6-F1
#
_cell.length_a   1.000
_cell.length_b   1.000
_cell.length_c   1.000
_cell.angle_alpha   90.00
_cell.angle_beta   90.00
_cell.angle_gamma   90.00
#
_symmetry.space_group_name_H-M   'P 1'
#
loop_
_entity.id
_entity.type
_entity.pdbx_description
1 polymer ?
#
loop_
_entity_poly.entity_id
_entity_poly.type
_entity_poly.pdbx_seq_one_letter_code
_entity_poly.pdbx_strand_id
1 'polypeptide(L)'
;GGPGAGWGYPQEPPAPAPYGSGAPTGAMPGYSRKRRRKDPLRRPLPPTEHSVPSPLRLERHGDHSYALRNTGATVLTGVRVNPVGLPRVVRNLPEDAVVRPGETVEFLMAPSSRSPLPKEIRVRWDGRAEEVPLPVPVEGRAMRKDTFW
;
A
#
# COMPACT_ATOMS: atom_id res chain seq x y z
N GLY A 1 -49.56 8.09 -28.97
CA GLY A 1 -50.71 7.71 -28.14
C GLY A 1 -50.85 6.21 -28.17
N GLY A 2 -50.58 5.56 -27.04
CA GLY A 2 -50.77 4.14 -26.78
C GLY A 2 -50.94 4.01 -25.26
N PRO A 3 -52.11 3.59 -24.76
CA PRO A 3 -52.47 3.77 -23.37
C PRO A 3 -52.11 2.58 -22.47
N GLY A 4 -51.74 2.93 -21.23
CA GLY A 4 -52.45 2.37 -20.08
C GLY A 4 -51.79 1.23 -19.30
N ALA A 5 -52.18 1.21 -18.03
CA ALA A 5 -51.96 0.20 -16.99
C ALA A 5 -50.54 0.19 -16.39
N GLY A 6 -50.38 0.33 -15.08
CA GLY A 6 -51.35 0.40 -14.00
C GLY A 6 -50.56 0.35 -12.69
N TRP A 7 -50.88 1.29 -11.81
CA TRP A 7 -50.32 1.41 -10.47
C TRP A 7 -50.65 0.17 -9.64
N GLY A 8 -49.62 -0.40 -9.00
CA GLY A 8 -49.78 -1.54 -8.11
C GLY A 8 -48.56 -1.70 -7.20
N TYR A 9 -48.38 -0.76 -6.27
CA TYR A 9 -47.65 -1.06 -5.03
C TYR A 9 -48.65 -1.61 -4.02
N PRO A 10 -48.30 -2.72 -3.35
CA PRO A 10 -48.75 -2.85 -1.98
C PRO A 10 -47.65 -3.28 -1.02
N GLN A 11 -47.55 -2.47 0.03
CA GLN A 11 -47.21 -2.79 1.43
C GLN A 11 -45.77 -3.20 1.79
N GLU A 12 -45.02 -2.20 2.25
CA GLU A 12 -44.02 -2.33 3.33
C GLU A 12 -44.73 -2.32 4.72
N PRO A 13 -44.06 -2.65 5.83
CA PRO A 13 -44.39 -3.78 6.72
C PRO A 13 -45.00 -3.35 8.06
N PRO A 14 -45.59 -4.26 8.85
CA PRO A 14 -45.88 -3.95 10.25
C PRO A 14 -44.59 -3.94 11.09
N ALA A 15 -44.44 -2.86 11.87
CA ALA A 15 -43.38 -2.64 12.84
C ALA A 15 -43.59 -3.52 14.13
N PRO A 16 -42.57 -3.63 15.01
CA PRO A 16 -42.38 -4.76 15.93
C PRO A 16 -43.24 -4.70 17.20
N ALA A 17 -43.52 -5.89 17.77
CA ALA A 17 -44.13 -6.02 19.09
C ALA A 17 -43.14 -5.66 20.22
N PRO A 18 -43.54 -4.84 21.21
CA PRO A 18 -42.72 -4.52 22.39
C PRO A 18 -43.11 -5.41 23.57
N TYR A 19 -42.35 -6.46 23.89
CA TYR A 19 -42.51 -7.15 25.18
C TYR A 19 -41.18 -7.72 25.69
N GLY A 20 -40.77 -7.28 26.88
CA GLY A 20 -39.65 -7.88 27.59
C GLY A 20 -38.99 -7.04 28.67
N SER A 21 -39.75 -6.31 29.48
CA SER A 21 -39.27 -5.76 30.75
C SER A 21 -38.94 -6.90 31.71
N GLY A 22 -37.68 -6.99 32.14
CA GLY A 22 -37.23 -7.96 33.12
C GLY A 22 -35.82 -7.64 33.63
N ALA A 23 -35.69 -6.59 34.43
CA ALA A 23 -34.56 -6.47 35.35
C ALA A 23 -34.83 -7.36 36.56
N PRO A 24 -33.81 -8.07 37.07
CA PRO A 24 -33.47 -7.81 38.45
C PRO A 24 -31.99 -7.53 38.67
N THR A 25 -31.81 -6.47 39.47
CA THR A 25 -30.72 -6.12 40.36
C THR A 25 -29.91 -7.32 40.86
N GLY A 26 -28.61 -7.30 40.58
CA GLY A 26 -27.64 -8.24 41.13
C GLY A 26 -26.26 -7.60 41.17
N ALA A 27 -26.07 -6.65 42.09
CA ALA A 27 -24.75 -6.13 42.44
C ALA A 27 -23.91 -7.26 43.05
N MET A 28 -22.79 -7.62 42.41
CA MET A 28 -21.69 -8.32 43.06
C MET A 28 -20.40 -7.50 42.91
N PRO A 29 -19.74 -7.12 44.02
CA PRO A 29 -18.46 -6.45 43.99
C PRO A 29 -17.32 -7.45 43.88
N GLY A 30 -16.30 -7.07 43.10
CA GLY A 30 -14.92 -7.49 43.36
C GLY A 30 -14.47 -8.79 42.73
N TYR A 31 -13.89 -8.70 41.54
CA TYR A 31 -12.56 -9.28 41.31
C TYR A 31 -11.85 -8.59 40.15
N SER A 32 -10.86 -7.77 40.51
CA SER A 32 -9.71 -7.52 39.66
C SER A 32 -9.12 -8.86 39.21
N ARG A 33 -9.02 -9.07 37.89
CA ARG A 33 -7.86 -9.76 37.31
C ARG A 33 -7.62 -9.23 35.91
N LYS A 34 -6.52 -8.48 35.80
CA LYS A 34 -5.84 -8.12 34.56
C LYS A 34 -5.64 -9.37 33.70
N ARG A 35 -6.60 -9.74 32.85
CA ARG A 35 -6.34 -10.64 31.74
C ARG A 35 -5.80 -9.81 30.60
N ARG A 36 -4.49 -9.57 30.65
CA ARG A 36 -3.68 -9.47 29.42
C ARG A 36 -4.06 -10.70 28.59
N ARG A 37 -5.02 -10.55 27.67
CA ARG A 37 -5.14 -11.46 26.54
C ARG A 37 -3.84 -11.27 25.77
N LYS A 38 -2.87 -12.11 26.13
CA LYS A 38 -1.71 -12.41 25.32
C LYS A 38 -2.31 -13.06 24.08
N ASP A 39 -2.61 -12.23 23.09
CA ASP A 39 -3.13 -12.63 21.79
C ASP A 39 -2.20 -13.72 21.22
N PRO A 40 -2.59 -15.01 21.20
CA PRO A 40 -1.73 -16.09 20.75
C PRO A 40 -1.63 -16.17 19.22
N LEU A 41 -2.29 -15.25 18.50
CA LEU A 41 -2.35 -15.26 17.04
C LEU A 41 -1.69 -14.02 16.41
N ARG A 42 -0.83 -13.31 17.15
CA ARG A 42 0.31 -12.65 16.50
C ARG A 42 1.27 -13.74 16.01
N ARG A 43 0.91 -14.40 14.91
CA ARG A 43 1.93 -14.87 13.96
C ARG A 43 2.87 -13.68 13.79
N PRO A 44 4.16 -13.80 14.12
CA PRO A 44 5.13 -12.86 13.59
C PRO A 44 4.84 -12.83 12.10
N LEU A 45 4.48 -11.66 11.56
CA LEU A 45 4.57 -11.47 10.12
C LEU A 45 5.96 -11.98 9.74
N PRO A 46 6.11 -12.79 8.69
CA PRO A 46 7.42 -13.26 8.27
C PRO A 46 8.35 -12.03 8.29
N PRO A 47 9.52 -12.11 8.95
CA PRO A 47 10.45 -10.99 9.01
C PRO A 47 10.59 -10.51 7.57
N THR A 48 10.24 -9.24 7.32
CA THR A 48 10.26 -8.62 5.99
C THR A 48 11.50 -9.12 5.30
N GLU A 49 11.33 -10.06 4.36
CA GLU A 49 12.44 -10.86 3.86
C GLU A 49 13.41 -9.88 3.25
N HIS A 50 14.51 -9.72 3.96
CA HIS A 50 15.77 -9.14 3.56
C HIS A 50 15.63 -8.28 2.29
N SER A 51 15.48 -6.96 2.48
CA SER A 51 16.02 -6.01 1.51
C SER A 51 17.47 -6.39 1.28
N VAL A 52 17.70 -7.30 0.35
CA VAL A 52 19.02 -7.56 -0.19
C VAL A 52 19.49 -6.18 -0.63
N PRO A 53 20.64 -5.70 -0.18
CA PRO A 53 21.12 -4.38 -0.53
C PRO A 53 21.18 -4.31 -2.06
N SER A 54 20.18 -3.64 -2.63
CA SER A 54 20.11 -3.40 -4.06
C SER A 54 20.97 -2.18 -4.34
N PRO A 55 21.78 -2.17 -5.39
CA PRO A 55 22.46 -0.96 -5.83
C PRO A 55 21.47 0.09 -6.33
N LEU A 56 20.17 -0.23 -6.45
CA LEU A 56 19.12 0.69 -6.84
C LEU A 56 18.25 1.05 -5.65
N ARG A 57 17.94 2.34 -5.53
CA ARG A 57 17.02 2.90 -4.53
C ARG A 57 15.95 3.72 -5.23
N LEU A 58 14.71 3.57 -4.77
CA LEU A 58 13.61 4.41 -5.23
C LEU A 58 13.43 5.62 -4.31
N GLU A 59 13.44 6.81 -4.90
CA GLU A 59 13.24 8.11 -4.23
C GLU A 59 11.97 8.77 -4.80
N ARG A 60 11.28 9.59 -3.99
CA ARG A 60 10.10 10.35 -4.43
C ARG A 60 10.50 11.81 -4.53
N HIS A 61 10.37 12.38 -5.74
CA HIS A 61 10.76 13.77 -6.05
C HIS A 61 9.56 14.73 -6.05
N GLY A 62 8.33 14.22 -6.14
CA GLY A 62 7.10 15.02 -6.11
C GLY A 62 5.88 14.16 -5.79
N ASP A 63 4.68 14.68 -6.02
CA ASP A 63 3.44 13.97 -5.67
C ASP A 63 3.30 12.62 -6.38
N HIS A 64 3.70 12.58 -7.66
CA HIS A 64 3.61 11.42 -8.55
C HIS A 64 4.93 11.13 -9.29
N SER A 65 6.00 11.85 -8.95
CA SER A 65 7.32 11.73 -9.58
C SER A 65 8.23 10.88 -8.71
N TYR A 66 8.76 9.82 -9.30
CA TYR A 66 9.65 8.87 -8.66
C TYR A 66 10.97 8.80 -9.41
N ALA A 67 12.04 8.57 -8.67
CA ALA A 67 13.42 8.63 -9.13
C ALA A 67 14.09 7.31 -8.76
N LEU A 68 14.52 6.56 -9.76
CA LEU A 68 15.31 5.35 -9.55
C LEU A 68 16.79 5.73 -9.56
N ARG A 69 17.42 5.70 -8.39
CA ARG A 69 18.80 6.12 -8.18
C ARG A 69 19.72 4.91 -8.03
N ASN A 70 20.85 4.91 -8.73
CA ASN A 70 21.92 3.94 -8.51
C ASN A 70 22.83 4.40 -7.36
N THR A 71 22.74 3.73 -6.22
CA THR A 71 23.60 3.91 -5.04
C THR A 71 24.82 2.97 -5.02
N GLY A 72 24.94 2.08 -6.02
CA GLY A 72 26.09 1.21 -6.19
C GLY A 72 27.29 1.90 -6.85
N ALA A 73 28.44 1.20 -6.86
CA ALA A 73 29.66 1.68 -7.50
C ALA A 73 29.79 1.27 -8.99
N THR A 74 28.84 0.50 -9.51
CA THR A 74 28.88 -0.06 -10.87
C THR A 74 27.79 0.55 -11.74
N VAL A 75 28.06 0.75 -13.02
CA VAL A 75 27.05 1.17 -14.01
C VAL A 75 26.07 0.02 -14.22
N LEU A 76 24.78 0.31 -14.12
CA LEU A 76 23.72 -0.67 -14.37
C LEU A 76 23.16 -0.40 -15.76
N THR A 77 23.21 -1.40 -16.64
CA THR A 77 22.63 -1.33 -17.98
C THR A 77 21.35 -2.17 -18.03
N GLY A 78 20.51 -1.91 -19.03
CA GLY A 78 19.29 -2.67 -19.24
C GLY A 78 18.33 -2.60 -18.05
N VAL A 79 18.32 -1.48 -17.31
CA VAL A 79 17.46 -1.31 -16.15
C VAL A 79 16.01 -1.21 -16.63
N ARG A 80 15.16 -2.14 -16.16
CA ARG A 80 13.75 -2.22 -16.50
C ARG A 80 12.89 -2.37 -15.26
N VAL A 81 11.84 -1.56 -15.16
CA VAL A 81 10.81 -1.71 -14.12
C VAL A 81 9.69 -2.61 -14.66
N ASN A 82 9.30 -3.62 -13.88
CA ASN A 82 8.19 -4.50 -14.26
C ASN A 82 6.85 -3.74 -14.06
N PRO A 83 6.01 -3.61 -15.10
CA PRO A 83 4.72 -2.92 -14.99
C PRO A 83 3.65 -3.71 -14.21
N VAL A 84 3.90 -4.99 -13.91
CA VAL A 84 2.97 -5.83 -13.15
C VAL A 84 2.77 -5.27 -11.74
N GLY A 85 1.52 -4.98 -11.39
CA GLY A 85 1.15 -4.42 -10.09
C GLY A 85 1.32 -2.90 -9.97
N LEU A 86 1.76 -2.23 -11.04
CA LEU A 86 1.79 -0.76 -11.09
C LEU A 86 0.39 -0.17 -11.34
N PRO A 87 0.14 1.08 -10.95
CA PRO A 87 -1.11 1.74 -11.28
C PRO A 87 -1.23 1.97 -12.80
N ARG A 88 -2.47 2.13 -13.28
CA ARG A 88 -2.74 2.38 -14.70
C ARG A 88 -2.09 3.65 -15.25
N VAL A 89 -1.80 4.62 -14.38
CA VAL A 89 -1.20 5.90 -14.76
C VAL A 89 0.29 5.86 -14.45
N VAL A 90 1.05 5.25 -15.36
CA VAL A 90 2.52 5.23 -15.36
C VAL A 90 3.03 5.87 -16.64
N ARG A 91 4.12 6.64 -16.55
CA ARG A 91 4.80 7.23 -17.72
C ARG A 91 6.30 7.20 -17.53
N ASN A 92 7.02 7.12 -18.65
CA ASN A 92 8.48 7.12 -18.71
C ASN A 92 9.11 6.03 -17.83
N LEU A 93 8.47 4.87 -17.73
CA LEU A 93 9.08 3.74 -17.05
C LEU A 93 10.38 3.38 -17.79
N PRO A 94 11.48 3.15 -17.06
CA PRO A 94 12.70 2.67 -17.67
C PRO A 94 12.43 1.26 -18.21
N GLU A 95 12.64 1.08 -19.52
CA GLU A 95 12.50 -0.21 -20.21
C GLU A 95 13.83 -0.75 -20.72
N ASP A 96 14.90 0.06 -20.72
CA ASP A 96 16.27 -0.34 -21.06
C ASP A 96 17.28 0.74 -20.64
N ALA A 97 17.08 1.32 -19.46
CA ALA A 97 17.85 2.49 -19.05
C ALA A 97 19.28 2.10 -18.63
N VAL A 98 20.22 3.01 -18.87
CA VAL A 98 21.58 2.94 -18.33
C VAL A 98 21.66 3.93 -17.18
N VAL A 99 22.02 3.44 -15.99
CA VAL A 99 22.10 4.24 -14.75
C VAL A 99 23.49 4.13 -14.17
N ARG A 100 24.29 5.19 -14.28
CA ARG A 100 25.64 5.27 -13.71
C ARG A 100 25.60 5.40 -12.18
N PRO A 101 26.71 5.12 -11.47
CA PRO A 101 26.83 5.39 -10.05
C PRO A 101 26.44 6.84 -9.72
N GLY A 102 25.47 7.01 -8.81
CA GLY A 102 24.95 8.31 -8.42
C GLY A 102 23.92 8.94 -9.37
N GLU A 103 23.70 8.35 -10.54
CA GLU A 103 22.70 8.80 -11.51
C GLU A 103 21.29 8.37 -11.10
N THR A 104 20.31 9.12 -11.58
CA THR A 104 18.89 8.93 -11.27
C THR A 104 18.06 8.98 -12.54
N VAL A 105 17.15 8.03 -12.69
CA VAL A 105 16.15 8.02 -13.78
C VAL A 105 14.78 8.33 -13.21
N GLU A 106 14.17 9.41 -13.70
CA GLU A 106 12.86 9.85 -13.26
C GLU A 106 11.73 9.22 -14.09
N PHE A 107 10.66 8.85 -13.41
CA PHE A 107 9.45 8.33 -14.02
C PHE A 107 8.23 8.75 -13.21
N LEU A 108 7.06 8.67 -13.83
CA LEU A 108 5.80 9.07 -13.21
C LEU A 108 4.97 7.84 -12.84
N MET A 109 4.43 7.86 -11.64
CA MET A 109 3.50 6.87 -11.14
C MET A 109 2.40 7.58 -10.34
N ALA A 110 1.20 7.66 -10.90
CA ALA A 110 0.07 8.30 -10.23
C ALA A 110 -0.94 7.23 -9.76
N PRO A 111 -1.36 7.25 -8.48
CA PRO A 111 -2.46 6.42 -8.02
C PRO A 111 -3.76 6.81 -8.74
N SER A 112 -4.64 5.82 -8.90
CA SER A 112 -6.02 6.06 -9.32
C SER A 112 -6.98 5.41 -8.32
N SER A 113 -8.25 5.83 -8.33
CA SER A 113 -9.28 5.27 -7.44
C SER A 113 -9.44 3.76 -7.55
N ARG A 114 -9.04 3.15 -8.69
CA ARG A 114 -9.09 1.71 -8.95
C ARG A 114 -7.74 1.00 -8.85
N SER A 115 -6.64 1.73 -8.68
CA SER A 115 -5.30 1.18 -8.62
C SER A 115 -4.45 2.05 -7.68
N PRO A 116 -4.41 1.71 -6.38
CA PRO A 116 -3.56 2.42 -5.43
C PRO A 116 -2.08 2.22 -5.75
N LEU A 117 -1.22 3.05 -5.18
CA LEU A 117 0.23 2.87 -5.29
C LEU A 117 0.64 1.53 -4.65
N PRO A 118 1.46 0.72 -5.35
CA PRO A 118 2.01 -0.49 -4.76
C PRO A 118 2.98 -0.14 -3.64
N LYS A 119 3.15 -1.05 -2.68
CA LYS A 119 4.15 -0.90 -1.61
C LYS A 119 5.57 -1.13 -2.11
N GLU A 120 5.73 -1.88 -3.19
CA GLU A 120 7.01 -2.30 -3.75
C GLU A 120 6.87 -2.37 -5.28
N ILE A 121 7.95 -2.05 -5.99
CA ILE A 121 8.08 -2.27 -7.44
C ILE A 121 9.14 -3.30 -7.70
N ARG A 122 9.06 -4.01 -8.82
CA ARG A 122 10.08 -4.97 -9.21
C ARG A 122 10.96 -4.39 -10.30
N VAL A 123 12.27 -4.49 -10.12
CA VAL A 123 13.26 -3.96 -11.07
C VAL A 123 14.24 -5.05 -11.45
N ARG A 124 14.59 -5.11 -12.72
CA ARG A 124 15.63 -5.98 -13.29
C ARG A 124 16.66 -5.15 -14.04
N TRP A 125 17.85 -5.69 -14.20
CA TRP A 125 18.94 -5.06 -14.94
C TRP A 125 19.92 -6.12 -15.45
N ASP A 126 20.82 -5.75 -16.36
CA ASP A 126 21.77 -6.68 -16.94
C ASP A 126 22.77 -7.19 -15.89
N GLY A 127 23.05 -8.49 -15.93
CA GLY A 127 23.89 -9.16 -14.94
C GLY A 127 23.14 -9.67 -13.71
N ARG A 128 21.82 -9.43 -13.60
CA ARG A 128 20.96 -10.07 -12.60
C ARG A 128 19.70 -10.65 -13.23
N ALA A 129 19.59 -11.97 -13.22
CA ALA A 129 18.44 -12.69 -13.80
C ALA A 129 17.15 -12.53 -12.98
N GLU A 130 17.27 -12.26 -11.69
CA GLU A 130 16.14 -12.15 -10.76
C GLU A 130 15.66 -10.70 -10.60
N GLU A 131 14.34 -10.51 -10.57
CA GLU A 131 13.73 -9.22 -10.27
C GLU A 131 13.89 -8.87 -8.79
N VAL A 132 14.37 -7.66 -8.52
CA VAL A 132 14.56 -7.17 -7.15
C VAL A 132 13.39 -6.29 -6.74
N PRO A 133 12.72 -6.60 -5.61
CA PRO A 133 11.70 -5.73 -5.06
C PRO A 133 12.35 -4.49 -4.44
N LEU A 134 11.90 -3.30 -4.87
CA LEU A 134 12.27 -2.02 -4.30
C LEU A 134 11.07 -1.41 -3.59
N PRO A 135 11.20 -0.98 -2.33
CA PRO A 135 10.10 -0.37 -1.60
C PRO A 135 9.73 0.98 -2.22
N VAL A 136 8.42 1.20 -2.39
CA VAL A 136 7.87 2.48 -2.81
C VAL A 136 7.79 3.40 -1.59
N PRO A 137 8.44 4.57 -1.62
CA PRO A 137 8.28 5.55 -0.56
C PRO A 137 6.82 6.05 -0.57
N VAL A 138 6.05 5.61 0.42
CA VAL A 138 4.75 6.21 0.76
C VAL A 138 5.04 7.52 1.49
N GLU A 139 4.40 8.58 1.05
CA GLU A 139 4.53 9.90 1.65
C GLU A 139 4.28 9.83 3.17
N GLY A 140 5.26 10.25 3.96
CA GLY A 140 5.24 10.05 5.42
C GLY A 140 6.60 10.02 6.12
N ARG A 141 7.71 10.30 5.43
CA ARG A 141 8.98 10.67 6.09
C ARG A 141 9.90 11.45 5.17
N ALA A 142 9.47 12.64 4.75
CA ALA A 142 10.44 13.70 4.57
C ALA A 142 11.13 13.89 5.94
N MET A 143 12.34 13.37 6.04
CA MET A 143 13.48 14.01 6.70
C MET A 143 13.06 15.00 7.80
N ARG A 144 13.15 14.57 9.07
CA ARG A 144 13.53 15.54 10.10
C ARG A 144 14.83 16.14 9.60
N LYS A 145 14.79 17.40 9.20
CA LYS A 145 15.95 18.25 9.20
C LYS A 145 16.31 18.42 10.68
N ASP A 146 16.95 17.43 11.28
CA ASP A 146 17.71 17.63 12.51
C ASP A 146 18.97 18.40 12.08
N THR A 147 18.74 19.65 11.69
CA THR A 147 19.75 20.69 11.61
C THR A 147 20.16 20.93 13.05
N PHE A 148 21.31 20.37 13.43
CA PHE A 148 22.05 20.81 14.60
C PHE A 148 22.41 22.28 14.43
N TRP A 149 21.93 23.12 15.35
CA TRP A 149 22.58 24.38 15.76
C TRP A 149 22.48 24.47 17.28
#